data_AF-A0A1C5YFS1-F1
#
_entry.id   AF-A0A1C5YFS1-F1
#
_cell.length_a   1.000
_cell.length_b   1.000
_cell.length_c   1.000
_cell.angle_alpha   90.00
_cell.angle_beta   90.00
_cell.angle_gamma   90.00
#
_symmetry.space_group_name_H-M   'P 1'
#
loop_
_entity.id
_entity.type
_entity.pdbx_description
1 polymer ?
#
loop_
_entity_poly.entity_id
_entity_poly.type
_entity_poly.pdbx_seq_one_letter_code
_entity_poly.pdbx_strand_id
1 'polypeptide(L)'
;MNEKTEPEKEYPYIDRPMWLYSRSSDKKILALMQQMHELLEEAQRRSYTVVGTSQDMGTGRSMARMGLQQMMRSVKEGHVRAVLVRDLTRLSHDPAVLIQILEFLQDHDTVLITTDSDLRYELYLKGLENRFFQRAARKSLPLPW
;
A
#
# COMPACT_ATOMS: atom_id res chain seq x y z
N MET A 1 -23.93 35.68 1.61
CA MET A 1 -23.58 34.40 0.97
C MET A 1 -22.66 33.68 1.94
N ASN A 2 -23.18 32.67 2.65
CA ASN A 2 -22.34 31.85 3.50
C ASN A 2 -21.78 30.75 2.61
N GLU A 3 -20.52 30.90 2.21
CA GLU A 3 -19.72 29.78 1.70
C GLU A 3 -19.63 28.77 2.85
N LYS A 4 -20.45 27.72 2.77
CA LYS A 4 -20.25 26.51 3.55
C LYS A 4 -18.95 25.91 3.02
N THR A 5 -17.84 26.23 3.67
CA THR A 5 -16.59 25.50 3.52
C THR A 5 -16.93 24.05 3.85
N GLU A 6 -16.86 23.17 2.84
CA GLU A 6 -16.91 21.73 3.11
C GLU A 6 -15.82 21.43 4.14
N PRO A 7 -16.09 20.60 5.18
CA PRO A 7 -15.05 20.22 6.11
C PRO A 7 -13.88 19.67 5.29
N GLU A 8 -12.68 20.23 5.46
CA GLU A 8 -11.47 19.70 4.84
C GLU A 8 -11.46 18.20 5.11
N LYS A 9 -11.59 17.39 4.06
CA LYS A 9 -11.54 15.94 4.20
C LYS A 9 -10.14 15.60 4.68
N GLU A 10 -10.00 15.42 5.99
CA GLU A 10 -8.76 14.96 6.60
C GLU A 10 -8.55 13.51 6.16
N TYR A 11 -7.75 13.33 5.12
CA TYR A 11 -7.40 12.00 4.63
C TYR A 11 -6.40 11.37 5.61
N PRO A 12 -6.58 10.08 5.96
CA PRO A 12 -5.69 9.43 6.89
C PRO A 12 -4.27 9.43 6.32
N TYR A 13 -3.28 9.62 7.21
CA TYR A 13 -1.86 9.51 6.92
C TYR A 13 -1.27 10.59 6.00
N ILE A 14 -1.91 11.76 5.90
CA ILE A 14 -1.44 12.89 5.08
C ILE A 14 -0.02 13.37 5.46
N ASP A 15 0.37 13.19 6.71
CA ASP A 15 1.69 13.53 7.28
C ASP A 15 2.76 12.45 7.05
N ARG A 16 2.40 11.32 6.45
CA ARG A 16 3.31 10.19 6.22
C ARG A 16 3.91 10.26 4.81
N PRO A 17 5.25 10.26 4.67
CA PRO A 17 5.88 10.16 3.36
C PRO A 17 5.49 8.82 2.71
N MET A 18 4.96 8.91 1.50
CA MET A 18 4.25 7.83 0.84
C MET A 18 5.01 7.26 -0.35
N TRP A 19 4.99 5.94 -0.48
CA TRP A 19 5.47 5.23 -1.66
C TRP A 19 4.33 4.62 -2.46
N LEU A 20 4.32 4.83 -3.77
CA LEU A 20 3.31 4.23 -4.66
C LEU A 20 3.88 2.96 -5.30
N TYR A 21 3.13 1.86 -5.20
CA TYR A 21 3.52 0.60 -5.79
C TYR A 21 2.43 0.04 -6.71
N SER A 22 2.81 -0.30 -7.94
CA SER A 22 1.92 -0.98 -8.89
C SER A 22 2.55 -2.26 -9.42
N ARG A 23 1.69 -3.22 -9.77
CA ARG A 23 2.11 -4.49 -10.37
C ARG A 23 1.10 -4.95 -11.39
N SER A 24 1.55 -5.49 -12.51
CA SER A 24 0.68 -6.16 -13.46
C SER A 24 1.23 -7.53 -13.85
N SER A 25 0.36 -8.54 -13.89
CA SER A 25 0.65 -9.82 -14.55
C SER A 25 0.29 -9.79 -16.05
N ASP A 26 -0.32 -8.71 -16.53
CA ASP A 26 -0.57 -8.51 -17.96
C ASP A 26 0.77 -8.37 -18.69
N LYS A 27 0.84 -8.91 -19.91
CA LYS A 27 1.97 -8.73 -20.82
C LYS A 27 2.00 -7.32 -21.41
N LYS A 28 0.88 -6.57 -21.33
CA LYS A 28 0.75 -5.20 -21.81
C LYS A 28 1.24 -4.21 -20.76
N ILE A 29 2.27 -3.46 -21.11
CA ILE A 29 2.83 -2.39 -20.26
C ILE A 29 1.82 -1.29 -19.95
N LEU A 30 0.86 -1.03 -20.85
CA LEU A 30 -0.16 0.02 -20.69
C LEU A 30 -1.01 -0.17 -19.43
N ALA A 31 -1.35 -1.42 -19.07
CA ALA A 31 -2.12 -1.69 -17.86
C ALA A 31 -1.33 -1.33 -16.58
N LEU A 32 -0.02 -1.53 -16.60
CA LEU A 32 0.86 -1.17 -15.49
C LEU A 32 1.04 0.36 -15.39
N MET A 33 1.21 1.03 -16.53
CA MET A 33 1.31 2.50 -16.60
C MET A 33 0.03 3.17 -16.14
N GLN A 34 -1.12 2.70 -16.62
CA GLN A 34 -2.44 3.20 -16.23
C GLN A 34 -2.66 3.07 -14.73
N GLN A 35 -2.33 1.92 -14.14
CA GLN A 35 -2.44 1.73 -12.70
C GLN A 35 -1.58 2.73 -11.90
N MET A 36 -0.34 2.99 -12.33
CA MET A 36 0.49 3.98 -11.63
C MET A 36 -0.04 5.40 -11.81
N HIS A 37 -0.58 5.72 -12.98
CA HIS A 37 -1.22 7.01 -13.23
C HIS A 37 -2.40 7.23 -12.27
N GLU A 38 -3.28 6.25 -12.12
CA GLU A 38 -4.41 6.28 -11.17
C GLU A 38 -3.94 6.47 -9.72
N LEU A 39 -2.85 5.81 -9.31
CA LEU A 39 -2.28 6.01 -7.98
C LEU A 39 -1.73 7.42 -7.76
N LEU A 40 -1.10 8.00 -8.79
CA LEU A 40 -0.57 9.37 -8.73
C LEU A 40 -1.71 10.39 -8.66
N GLU A 41 -2.75 10.22 -9.47
CA GLU A 41 -3.95 11.06 -9.42
C GLU A 41 -4.62 10.98 -8.05
N GLU A 42 -4.74 9.79 -7.48
CA GLU A 42 -5.33 9.60 -6.16
C GLU A 42 -4.48 10.23 -5.05
N ALA A 43 -3.15 10.07 -5.11
CA ALA A 43 -2.24 10.70 -4.17
C ALA A 43 -2.33 12.24 -4.25
N GLN A 44 -2.39 12.79 -5.47
CA GLN A 44 -2.59 14.22 -5.69
C GLN A 44 -3.94 14.70 -5.14
N ARG A 45 -5.03 13.97 -5.44
CA ARG A 45 -6.39 14.30 -4.99
C ARG A 45 -6.52 14.31 -3.47
N ARG A 46 -5.74 13.48 -2.77
CA ARG A 46 -5.69 13.40 -1.30
C ARG A 46 -4.57 14.22 -0.67
N SER A 47 -3.81 14.98 -1.47
CA SER A 47 -2.67 15.80 -1.02
C SER A 47 -1.59 14.99 -0.28
N TYR A 48 -1.37 13.73 -0.68
CA TYR A 48 -0.32 12.90 -0.10
C TYR A 48 1.07 13.31 -0.58
N THR A 49 2.05 13.30 0.32
CA THR A 49 3.45 13.56 -0.02
C THR A 49 4.10 12.29 -0.57
N VAL A 50 4.18 12.19 -1.90
CA VAL A 50 4.83 11.06 -2.58
C VAL A 50 6.35 11.25 -2.59
N VAL A 51 7.08 10.33 -1.95
CA VAL A 51 8.55 10.36 -1.87
C VAL A 51 9.22 9.35 -2.82
N GLY A 52 8.43 8.49 -3.47
CA GLY A 52 8.92 7.59 -4.49
C GLY A 52 7.85 6.68 -5.06
N THR A 53 8.16 6.08 -6.20
CA THR A 53 7.28 5.16 -6.90
C THR A 53 8.09 3.97 -7.44
N SER A 54 7.42 2.84 -7.61
CA SER A 54 8.04 1.68 -8.25
C SER A 54 6.98 0.75 -8.84
N GLN A 55 7.36 -0.02 -9.84
CA GLN A 55 6.44 -0.85 -10.61
C GLN A 55 7.06 -2.20 -10.96
N ASP A 56 6.27 -3.26 -11.04
CA ASP A 56 6.74 -4.56 -11.52
C ASP A 56 5.77 -5.18 -12.54
N MET A 57 6.34 -5.75 -13.62
CA MET A 57 5.63 -6.67 -14.51
C MET A 57 5.92 -8.11 -14.09
N GLY A 58 4.90 -8.97 -14.12
CA GLY A 58 5.04 -10.41 -13.88
C GLY A 58 4.29 -10.91 -12.63
N THR A 59 4.68 -12.10 -12.18
CA THR A 59 3.97 -12.83 -11.12
C THR A 59 4.10 -12.18 -9.74
N GLY A 60 3.05 -12.27 -8.93
CA GLY A 60 3.07 -11.86 -7.52
C GLY A 60 3.63 -12.93 -6.57
N ARG A 61 4.08 -14.08 -7.06
CA ARG A 61 4.54 -15.23 -6.24
C ARG A 61 5.95 -15.10 -5.66
N SER A 62 6.64 -13.98 -5.87
CA SER A 62 8.03 -13.82 -5.44
C SER A 62 8.26 -12.45 -4.81
N MET A 63 9.17 -12.43 -3.83
CA MET A 63 9.74 -11.20 -3.25
C MET A 63 10.86 -10.61 -4.13
N ALA A 64 11.42 -11.40 -5.05
CA ALA A 64 12.48 -10.98 -5.98
C ALA A 64 11.91 -10.17 -7.15
N ARG A 65 11.30 -9.04 -6.81
CA ARG A 65 10.73 -8.05 -7.72
C ARG A 65 11.44 -6.73 -7.48
N MET A 66 12.01 -6.14 -8.52
CA MET A 66 12.87 -4.96 -8.37
C MET A 66 12.10 -3.79 -7.76
N GLY A 67 10.88 -3.53 -8.22
CA GLY A 67 10.06 -2.44 -7.68
C GLY A 67 9.66 -2.68 -6.23
N LEU A 68 9.20 -3.89 -5.91
CA LEU A 68 8.91 -4.28 -4.53
C LEU A 68 10.13 -4.10 -3.62
N GLN A 69 11.31 -4.55 -4.06
CA GLN A 69 12.55 -4.45 -3.28
C GLN A 69 12.99 -3.01 -3.05
N GLN A 70 12.77 -2.12 -4.03
CA GLN A 70 13.01 -0.68 -3.85
C GLN A 70 12.09 -0.10 -2.79
N MET A 71 10.79 -0.36 -2.87
CA MET A 71 9.82 0.07 -1.86
C MET A 71 10.19 -0.44 -0.46
N MET A 72 10.45 -1.74 -0.33
CA MET A 72 10.83 -2.34 0.95
C MET A 72 12.14 -1.77 1.50
N ARG A 73 13.11 -1.44 0.64
CA ARG A 73 14.35 -0.77 1.09
C ARG A 73 14.05 0.61 1.66
N SER A 74 13.26 1.43 0.96
CA SER A 74 12.89 2.76 1.42
C SER A 74 12.09 2.74 2.73
N VAL A 75 11.22 1.73 2.91
CA VAL A 75 10.53 1.46 4.18
C VAL A 75 11.51 1.10 5.28
N LYS A 76 12.45 0.17 5.01
CA LYS A 76 13.45 -0.25 6.00
C LYS A 76 14.37 0.89 6.45
N GLU A 77 14.67 1.82 5.55
CA GLU A 77 15.50 3.00 5.82
C GLU A 77 14.72 4.12 6.55
N GLY A 78 13.40 3.97 6.72
CA GLY A 78 12.55 4.96 7.40
C GLY A 78 12.16 6.16 6.55
N HIS A 79 12.49 6.16 5.25
CA HIS A 79 12.12 7.21 4.30
C HIS A 79 10.63 7.19 3.95
N VAL A 80 9.98 6.03 4.11
CA VAL A 80 8.58 5.79 3.77
C VAL A 80 7.85 5.33 5.03
N ARG A 81 6.69 5.95 5.31
CA ARG A 81 5.80 5.56 6.43
C ARG A 81 4.40 5.17 5.98
N ALA A 82 4.11 5.28 4.68
CA ALA A 82 2.87 4.80 4.07
C ALA A 82 3.13 4.23 2.67
N VAL A 83 2.41 3.17 2.29
CA VAL A 83 2.44 2.58 0.95
C VAL A 83 1.04 2.63 0.35
N LEU A 84 0.93 3.15 -0.86
CA LEU A 84 -0.32 3.19 -1.63
C LEU A 84 -0.27 2.17 -2.76
N VAL A 85 -1.28 1.31 -2.80
CA VAL A 85 -1.49 0.34 -3.88
C VAL A 85 -2.95 0.37 -4.30
N ARG A 86 -3.25 -0.19 -5.48
CA ARG A 86 -4.65 -0.30 -5.90
C ARG A 86 -5.43 -1.26 -5.00
N ASP A 87 -4.90 -2.47 -4.82
CA ASP A 87 -5.49 -3.59 -4.11
C ASP A 87 -4.38 -4.53 -3.59
N LEU A 88 -4.69 -5.42 -2.64
CA LEU A 88 -3.73 -6.39 -2.07
C LEU A 88 -3.13 -7.33 -3.12
N THR A 89 -3.83 -7.60 -4.21
CA THR A 89 -3.31 -8.48 -5.28
C THR A 89 -2.16 -7.83 -6.02
N ARG A 90 -1.99 -6.51 -5.92
CA ARG A 90 -0.80 -5.81 -6.44
C ARG A 90 0.44 -6.16 -5.64
N LEU A 91 0.32 -6.24 -4.32
CA LEU A 91 1.38 -6.76 -3.46
C LEU A 91 1.62 -8.24 -3.73
N SER A 92 0.59 -9.08 -3.65
CA SER A 92 0.67 -10.50 -4.00
C SER A 92 -0.70 -11.16 -4.06
N HIS A 93 -0.87 -12.11 -4.99
CA HIS A 93 -1.98 -13.06 -4.97
C HIS A 93 -1.63 -14.37 -4.25
N ASP A 94 -0.36 -14.58 -3.93
CA ASP A 94 0.13 -15.69 -3.11
C ASP A 94 0.03 -15.31 -1.62
N PRO A 95 -0.74 -16.06 -0.80
CA PRO A 95 -0.95 -15.71 0.60
C PRO A 95 0.33 -15.65 1.44
N ALA A 96 1.30 -16.55 1.20
CA ALA A 96 2.52 -16.59 1.99
C ALA A 96 3.39 -15.35 1.72
N VAL A 97 3.52 -14.98 0.44
CA VAL A 97 4.23 -13.75 0.04
C VAL A 97 3.50 -12.50 0.55
N LEU A 98 2.16 -12.47 0.45
CA LEU A 98 1.37 -11.35 0.93
C LEU A 98 1.55 -11.14 2.44
N ILE A 99 1.48 -12.22 3.23
CA ILE A 99 1.71 -12.19 4.66
C ILE A 99 3.10 -11.64 4.98
N GLN A 100 4.15 -12.08 4.28
CA GLN A 100 5.51 -11.59 4.50
C GLN A 100 5.62 -10.08 4.26
N ILE A 101 5.01 -9.57 3.19
CA ILE A 101 5.01 -8.13 2.89
C ILE A 101 4.28 -7.35 3.99
N LEU A 102 3.09 -7.78 4.36
CA LEU A 102 2.28 -7.09 5.37
C LEU A 102 2.93 -7.14 6.77
N GLU A 103 3.54 -8.26 7.14
CA GLU A 103 4.31 -8.36 8.39
C GLU A 103 5.53 -7.45 8.38
N PHE A 104 6.21 -7.34 7.23
CA PHE A 104 7.31 -6.40 7.07
C PHE A 104 6.86 -4.95 7.23
N LEU A 105 5.76 -4.53 6.58
CA LEU A 105 5.23 -3.18 6.75
C LEU A 105 4.86 -2.90 8.22
N GLN A 106 4.24 -3.87 8.89
CA GLN A 106 3.89 -3.78 10.31
C GLN A 106 5.12 -3.64 11.21
N ASP A 107 6.17 -4.43 10.97
CA ASP A 107 7.43 -4.38 11.74
C ASP A 107 8.16 -3.03 11.57
N HIS A 108 7.82 -2.26 10.55
CA HIS A 108 8.39 -0.95 10.22
C HIS A 108 7.42 0.24 10.39
N ASP A 109 6.33 0.08 11.15
CA ASP A 109 5.29 1.11 11.37
C ASP A 109 4.84 1.81 10.07
N THR A 110 4.77 1.03 8.99
CA THR A 110 4.36 1.52 7.67
C THR A 110 2.94 1.08 7.39
N VAL A 111 2.08 2.04 7.14
CA VAL A 111 0.67 1.77 6.82
C VAL A 111 0.49 1.47 5.35
N LEU A 112 -0.43 0.57 5.03
CA LEU A 112 -0.85 0.24 3.68
C LEU A 112 -2.21 0.87 3.42
N ILE A 113 -2.36 1.49 2.25
CA ILE A 113 -3.61 2.09 1.80
C ILE A 113 -3.96 1.48 0.44
N THR A 114 -5.20 1.06 0.29
CA THR A 114 -5.79 0.53 -0.95
C THR A 114 -6.75 1.56 -1.54
N THR A 115 -6.75 1.71 -2.86
CA THR A 115 -7.60 2.70 -3.54
C THR A 115 -8.87 2.11 -4.13
N ASP A 116 -8.90 0.81 -4.44
CA ASP A 116 -10.03 0.12 -5.07
C ASP A 116 -11.09 -0.32 -4.05
N SER A 117 -10.66 -0.71 -2.85
CA SER A 117 -11.56 -1.08 -1.76
C SER A 117 -10.92 -0.85 -0.39
N ASP A 118 -11.71 -0.91 0.69
CA ASP A 118 -11.19 -0.80 2.06
C ASP A 118 -10.23 -1.95 2.40
N LEU A 119 -9.06 -1.64 2.96
CA LEU A 119 -8.04 -2.65 3.23
C LEU A 119 -8.51 -3.72 4.23
N ARG A 120 -9.30 -3.35 5.25
CA ARG A 120 -9.82 -4.33 6.21
C ARG A 120 -10.80 -5.27 5.53
N TYR A 121 -11.62 -4.75 4.62
CA TYR A 121 -12.49 -5.58 3.79
C TYR A 121 -11.68 -6.57 2.94
N GLU A 122 -10.59 -6.14 2.29
CA GLU A 122 -9.72 -7.05 1.53
C GLU A 122 -9.06 -8.13 2.40
N LEU A 123 -8.64 -7.77 3.62
CA LEU A 123 -8.04 -8.69 4.58
C LEU A 123 -9.06 -9.69 5.13
N TYR A 124 -10.30 -9.24 5.38
CA TYR A 124 -11.42 -10.08 5.77
C TYR A 124 -11.69 -11.15 4.70
N LEU A 125 -11.81 -10.73 3.42
CA LEU A 125 -12.02 -11.66 2.29
C LEU A 125 -10.90 -12.70 2.15
N LYS A 126 -9.68 -12.36 2.55
CA LYS A 126 -8.52 -13.26 2.52
C LYS A 126 -8.33 -14.07 3.82
N GLY A 127 -9.16 -13.86 4.84
CA GLY A 127 -9.01 -14.50 6.16
C GLY A 127 -7.74 -14.10 6.91
N LEU A 128 -7.17 -12.91 6.61
CA LEU A 128 -5.90 -12.44 7.16
C LEU A 128 -6.06 -11.43 8.29
N GLU A 129 -7.22 -10.79 8.43
CA GLU A 129 -7.44 -9.70 9.39
C GLU A 129 -7.10 -10.12 10.84
N ASN A 130 -7.67 -11.22 11.31
CA ASN A 130 -7.42 -11.75 12.67
C ASN A 130 -5.94 -12.07 12.93
N ARG A 131 -5.20 -12.52 11.92
CA ARG A 131 -3.76 -12.81 12.04
C ARG A 131 -2.99 -11.55 12.45
N PHE A 132 -3.28 -10.43 11.79
CA PHE A 132 -2.56 -9.18 12.03
C PHE A 132 -2.99 -8.49 13.33
N PHE A 133 -4.25 -8.62 13.73
CA PHE A 133 -4.69 -8.24 15.09
C PHE A 133 -3.94 -9.00 16.18
N GLN A 134 -3.86 -10.33 16.08
CA GLN A 134 -3.14 -11.16 17.05
C GLN A 134 -1.65 -10.83 17.08
N ARG A 135 -1.05 -10.58 15.92
CA ARG A 135 0.35 -10.19 15.81
C ARG A 135 0.62 -8.83 16.46
N ALA A 136 -0.22 -7.83 16.20
CA ALA A 136 -0.14 -6.50 16.80
C ALA A 136 -0.17 -6.60 18.34
N ALA A 137 -1.16 -7.33 18.87
CA ALA A 137 -1.29 -7.55 20.32
C ALA A 137 -0.08 -8.26 20.93
N ARG A 138 0.41 -9.32 20.29
CA ARG A 138 1.54 -10.12 20.79
C ARG A 138 2.87 -9.37 20.78
N LYS A 139 3.09 -8.52 19.78
CA LYS A 139 4.37 -7.80 19.59
C LYS A 139 4.33 -6.36 20.07
N SER A 140 3.18 -5.88 20.57
CA SER A 140 2.95 -4.46 20.85
C SER A 140 3.25 -3.56 19.64
N LEU A 141 2.86 -4.01 18.44
CA LEU A 141 3.03 -3.28 17.19
C LEU A 141 1.72 -2.58 16.80
N PRO A 142 1.79 -1.47 16.05
CA PRO A 142 0.60 -0.92 15.38
C PRO A 142 0.06 -1.89 14.33
N LEU A 143 -1.17 -1.66 13.87
CA LEU A 143 -1.66 -2.33 12.66
C LEU A 143 -1.04 -1.65 11.44
N PRO A 144 -0.79 -2.37 10.34
CA PRO A 144 -0.26 -1.77 9.13
C PRO A 144 -1.36 -1.03 8.34
N TRP A 145 -2.41 -0.53 9.00
CA TRP A 145 -3.50 0.27 8.43
C TRP A 145 -4.25 1.06 9.49
#